data_AF-A0A850G6Y8-F1
#
_entry.id   AF-A0A850G6Y8-F1
#
_cell.length_a   1.000
_cell.length_b   1.000
_cell.length_c   1.000
_cell.angle_alpha   90.00
_cell.angle_beta   90.00
_cell.angle_gamma   90.00
#
_symmetry.space_group_name_H-M   'P 1'
#
loop_
_entity.id
_entity.type
_entity.pdbx_description
1 polymer ?
#
loop_
_entity_poly.entity_id
_entity_poly.type
_entity_poly.pdbx_seq_one_letter_code
_entity_poly.pdbx_strand_id
1 'polypeptide(L)'
;MVSLTQFGSKTVPAEEWDEFVEALDGIEDLQCVVGVSQGAVSLSSTQRKRVADALAKSGGKSVVLTDDRMVRGIATAVSWLGINVVAFRWSQLDEAMTATGAPPAIADEMAKSILEFRDRQGS
;
A
#
# COMPACT_ATOMS: atom_id res chain seq x y z
N MET A 1 3.85 0.46 -11.72
CA MET A 1 2.97 0.88 -10.61
C MET A 1 2.01 -0.25 -10.35
N VAL A 2 1.99 -0.82 -9.14
CA VAL A 2 1.06 -1.90 -8.76
C VAL A 2 0.31 -1.45 -7.52
N SER A 3 -1.01 -1.54 -7.60
CA SER A 3 -1.93 -1.30 -6.50
C SER A 3 -2.63 -2.61 -6.22
N LEU A 4 -2.39 -3.21 -5.05
CA LEU A 4 -3.29 -4.23 -4.52
C LEU A 4 -4.36 -3.49 -3.74
N THR A 5 -5.62 -3.77 -4.09
CA THR A 5 -6.74 -3.33 -3.29
C THR A 5 -7.58 -4.52 -2.88
N GLN A 6 -7.90 -4.62 -1.60
CA GLN A 6 -8.79 -5.65 -1.10
C GLN A 6 -9.93 -5.05 -0.27
N PHE A 7 -11.13 -5.60 -0.47
CA PHE A 7 -12.34 -5.31 0.27
C PHE A 7 -12.95 -6.59 0.84
N GLY A 8 -13.61 -6.45 1.99
CA GLY A 8 -14.68 -7.38 2.41
C GLY A 8 -14.25 -8.59 3.25
N SER A 9 -13.00 -9.05 3.18
CA SER A 9 -12.48 -10.03 4.13
C SER A 9 -11.51 -9.36 5.10
N LYS A 10 -11.69 -9.60 6.40
CA LYS A 10 -10.68 -9.21 7.41
C LYS A 10 -9.30 -9.79 7.12
N THR A 11 -9.20 -10.79 6.25
CA THR A 11 -8.00 -11.56 5.96
C THR A 11 -7.79 -11.64 4.47
N VAL A 12 -6.57 -11.32 4.03
CA VAL A 12 -6.17 -11.49 2.62
C VAL A 12 -5.90 -12.96 2.33
N PRO A 13 -6.57 -13.60 1.35
CA PRO A 13 -6.21 -14.96 0.92
C PRO A 13 -4.73 -15.03 0.52
N ALA A 14 -4.08 -16.15 0.82
CA ALA A 14 -2.66 -16.31 0.57
C ALA A 14 -2.32 -16.24 -0.93
N GLU A 15 -3.18 -16.79 -1.78
CA GLU A 15 -3.00 -16.81 -3.24
C GLU A 15 -3.04 -15.40 -3.83
N GLU A 16 -4.08 -14.61 -3.55
CA GLU A 16 -4.18 -13.19 -3.98
C GLU A 16 -2.99 -12.35 -3.47
N TRP A 17 -2.51 -12.64 -2.26
CA TRP A 17 -1.36 -11.96 -1.70
C TRP A 17 -0.06 -12.34 -2.41
N ASP A 18 0.11 -13.62 -2.73
CA ASP A 18 1.30 -14.13 -3.39
C ASP A 18 1.39 -13.59 -4.82
N GLU A 19 0.28 -13.57 -5.57
CA GLU A 19 0.21 -12.93 -6.89
C GLU A 19 0.63 -11.45 -6.85
N PHE A 20 0.18 -10.71 -5.82
CA PHE A 20 0.59 -9.33 -5.64
C PHE A 20 2.08 -9.18 -5.33
N VAL A 21 2.61 -10.01 -4.42
CA VAL A 21 4.03 -9.97 -4.06
C VAL A 21 4.90 -10.32 -5.27
N GLU A 22 4.50 -11.30 -6.08
CA GLU A 22 5.18 -11.65 -7.33
C GLU A 22 5.13 -10.52 -8.36
N ALA A 23 3.98 -9.85 -8.50
CA ALA A 23 3.86 -8.68 -9.36
C ALA A 23 4.77 -7.53 -8.92
N LEU A 24 5.00 -7.36 -7.61
CA LEU A 24 5.98 -6.38 -7.11
C LEU A 24 7.42 -6.78 -7.44
N ASP A 25 7.77 -8.06 -7.25
CA ASP A 25 9.12 -8.58 -7.51
C ASP A 25 9.50 -8.49 -8.99
N GLY A 26 8.52 -8.57 -9.90
CA GLY A 26 8.71 -8.47 -11.34
C GLY A 26 8.90 -7.05 -11.90
N ILE A 27 8.82 -6.00 -11.07
CA ILE A 27 8.96 -4.61 -11.53
C ILE A 27 10.37 -4.10 -11.29
N GLU A 28 11.11 -3.93 -12.37
CA GLU A 28 12.38 -3.21 -12.36
C GLU A 28 12.16 -1.72 -12.02
N ASP A 29 13.07 -1.15 -11.23
CA ASP A 29 13.06 0.26 -10.82
C ASP A 29 11.80 0.75 -10.10
N LEU A 30 11.14 -0.12 -9.31
CA LEU A 30 9.99 0.24 -8.50
C LEU A 30 10.34 1.34 -7.47
N GLN A 31 9.96 2.59 -7.77
CA GLN A 31 10.25 3.75 -6.92
C GLN A 31 9.34 3.84 -5.69
N CYS A 32 8.05 3.54 -5.88
CA CYS A 32 7.06 3.64 -4.82
C CYS A 32 5.88 2.70 -5.02
N VAL A 33 5.37 2.17 -3.91
CA VAL A 33 4.08 1.45 -3.84
C VAL A 33 3.11 2.25 -3.00
N VAL A 34 1.89 2.43 -3.50
CA VAL A 34 0.79 3.04 -2.75
C VAL A 34 -0.22 1.94 -2.43
N GLY A 35 -0.32 1.58 -1.16
CA GLY A 35 -1.34 0.69 -0.63
C GLY A 35 -2.52 1.49 -0.09
N VAL A 36 -3.74 1.04 -0.37
CA VAL A 36 -4.96 1.74 0.08
C VAL A 36 -5.87 0.72 0.75
N SER A 37 -6.42 1.08 1.91
CA SER A 37 -7.39 0.23 2.62
C SER A 37 -8.58 1.02 3.15
N GLN A 38 -9.77 0.52 2.85
CA GLN A 38 -11.02 0.93 3.48
C GLN A 38 -11.47 -0.14 4.48
N GLY A 39 -11.20 0.12 5.76
CA GLY A 39 -11.52 -0.81 6.85
C GLY A 39 -10.34 -1.70 7.25
N ALA A 40 -10.65 -2.72 8.05
CA ALA A 40 -9.66 -3.58 8.67
C ALA A 40 -9.16 -4.64 7.70
N VAL A 41 -7.84 -4.68 7.54
CA VAL A 41 -7.11 -5.76 6.86
C VAL A 41 -6.18 -6.41 7.88
N SER A 42 -6.12 -7.73 7.88
CA SER A 42 -5.16 -8.51 8.66
C SER A 42 -4.26 -9.31 7.72
N LEU A 43 -2.98 -9.26 8.03
CA LEU A 43 -1.95 -10.04 7.37
C LEU A 43 -1.27 -10.93 8.40
N SER A 44 -1.03 -12.17 8.03
CA SER A 44 -0.17 -13.06 8.81
C SER A 44 1.26 -12.53 8.87
N SER A 45 2.05 -13.01 9.84
CA SER A 45 3.48 -12.70 9.91
C SER A 45 4.23 -13.13 8.65
N THR A 46 3.84 -14.25 8.04
CA THR A 46 4.43 -14.72 6.78
C THR A 46 4.14 -13.77 5.61
N GLN A 47 2.89 -13.31 5.47
CA GLN A 47 2.50 -12.34 4.45
C GLN A 47 3.23 -11.00 4.61
N ARG A 48 3.33 -10.50 5.85
CA ARG A 48 4.10 -9.27 6.17
C ARG A 48 5.57 -9.39 5.82
N LYS A 49 6.20 -10.54 6.10
CA LYS A 49 7.59 -10.78 5.75
C LYS A 49 7.78 -10.83 4.23
N ARG A 50 6.92 -11.54 3.50
CA ARG A 50 7.02 -11.67 2.04
C ARG A 50 6.97 -10.31 1.33
N VAL A 51 6.01 -9.45 1.69
CA VAL A 51 5.94 -8.11 1.08
C VAL A 51 7.14 -7.25 1.48
N ALA A 52 7.65 -7.40 2.70
CA ALA A 52 8.87 -6.70 3.09
C ALA A 52 10.07 -7.16 2.27
N ASP A 53 10.27 -8.47 2.11
CA ASP A 53 11.38 -9.02 1.32
C ASP A 53 11.31 -8.55 -0.16
N ALA A 54 10.12 -8.49 -0.76
CA ALA A 54 9.93 -7.98 -2.12
C ALA A 54 10.24 -6.47 -2.23
N LEU A 55 9.72 -5.67 -1.29
CA LEU A 55 9.96 -4.23 -1.28
C LEU A 55 11.42 -3.87 -0.97
N ALA A 56 12.10 -4.65 -0.12
CA ALA A 56 13.50 -4.43 0.25
C ALA A 56 14.43 -4.50 -0.97
N LYS A 57 14.16 -5.42 -1.92
CA LYS A 57 14.95 -5.55 -3.15
C LYS A 57 14.84 -4.32 -4.04
N SER A 58 13.65 -3.71 -4.10
CA SER A 58 13.42 -2.52 -4.93
C SER A 58 14.06 -1.25 -4.37
N GLY A 59 14.34 -1.21 -3.05
CA GLY A 59 14.73 0.02 -2.35
C GLY A 59 13.64 1.10 -2.33
N GLY A 60 12.45 0.80 -2.86
CA GLY A 60 11.34 1.72 -3.03
C GLY A 60 10.66 2.10 -1.72
N LYS A 61 10.04 3.28 -1.70
CA LYS A 61 9.20 3.74 -0.59
C LYS A 61 7.81 3.11 -0.68
N SER A 62 7.18 2.81 0.44
CA SER A 62 5.77 2.43 0.49
C SER A 62 4.94 3.45 1.25
N VAL A 63 3.83 3.85 0.66
CA VAL A 63 2.84 4.76 1.25
C VAL A 63 1.56 3.98 1.45
N VAL A 64 1.00 4.03 2.65
CA VAL A 64 -0.27 3.36 2.98
C VAL A 64 -1.32 4.41 3.34
N LEU A 65 -2.48 4.39 2.68
CA LEU A 65 -3.61 5.27 2.97
C LEU A 65 -4.74 4.49 3.65
N THR A 66 -5.01 4.78 4.92
CA THR A 66 -6.03 4.10 5.71
C THR A 66 -6.39 4.85 7.00
N ASP A 67 -7.65 4.76 7.43
CA ASP A 67 -8.07 5.22 8.76
C ASP A 67 -8.05 4.12 9.83
N ASP A 68 -7.83 2.87 9.41
CA ASP A 68 -7.89 1.71 10.30
C ASP A 68 -6.62 1.58 11.15
N ARG A 69 -6.82 1.41 12.47
CA ARG A 69 -5.70 1.33 13.43
C ARG A 69 -4.89 0.04 13.28
N MET A 70 -5.52 -1.08 12.91
CA MET A 70 -4.85 -2.36 12.71
C MET A 70 -3.91 -2.27 11.50
N VAL A 71 -4.39 -1.72 10.39
CA VAL A 71 -3.58 -1.55 9.17
C VAL A 71 -2.39 -0.63 9.43
N ARG A 72 -2.56 0.45 10.19
CA ARG A 72 -1.43 1.28 10.62
C ARG A 72 -0.42 0.52 11.48
N GLY A 73 -0.89 -0.34 12.39
CA GLY A 73 -0.02 -1.22 13.18
C GLY A 73 0.75 -2.23 12.31
N ILE A 74 0.12 -2.74 11.25
CA ILE A 74 0.78 -3.59 10.25
C ILE A 74 1.87 -2.81 9.51
N ALA A 75 1.57 -1.59 9.05
CA ALA A 75 2.54 -0.72 8.40
C ALA A 75 3.78 -0.46 9.29
N THR A 76 3.56 -0.20 10.59
CA THR A 76 4.65 -0.10 11.56
C THR A 76 5.44 -1.40 11.69
N ALA A 77 4.77 -2.55 11.79
CA ALA A 77 5.47 -3.84 11.87
C ALA A 77 6.31 -4.13 10.62
N VAL A 78 5.83 -3.76 9.42
CA VAL A 78 6.59 -3.89 8.17
C VAL A 78 7.78 -2.92 8.15
N SER A 79 7.65 -1.71 8.69
CA SER A 79 8.80 -0.79 8.79
C SER A 79 9.93 -1.32 9.66
N TRP A 80 9.64 -2.14 10.68
CA TRP A 80 10.66 -2.80 11.50
C TRP A 80 11.48 -3.83 10.73
N LEU A 81 10.99 -4.29 9.58
CA LEU A 81 11.70 -5.18 8.68
C LEU A 81 12.64 -4.41 7.71
N GLY A 82 12.87 -3.12 7.97
CA GLY A 82 13.80 -2.29 7.19
C GLY A 82 13.17 -1.59 5.98
N ILE A 83 11.85 -1.69 5.81
CA ILE A 83 11.14 -1.06 4.69
C ILE A 83 10.78 0.38 5.03
N ASN A 84 10.97 1.29 4.07
CA ASN A 84 10.51 2.66 4.18
C ASN A 84 9.00 2.75 3.94
N VAL A 85 8.22 2.33 4.93
CA VAL A 85 6.75 2.41 4.95
C VAL A 85 6.29 3.61 5.77
N VAL A 86 5.39 4.41 5.22
CA VAL A 86 4.69 5.50 5.93
C VAL A 86 3.18 5.36 5.73
N ALA A 87 2.42 5.52 6.81
CA ALA A 87 0.96 5.42 6.77
C ALA A 87 0.29 6.77 7.05
N PHE A 88 -0.68 7.13 6.20
CA PHE A 88 -1.48 8.35 6.23
C PHE A 88 -2.96 8.02 6.37
N ARG A 89 -3.72 8.96 6.95
CA ARG A 89 -5.19 8.91 6.96
C ARG A 89 -5.75 9.35 5.62
N TRP A 90 -6.99 8.98 5.32
CA TRP A 90 -7.69 9.47 4.13
C TRP A 90 -7.79 10.99 4.06
N SER A 91 -7.89 11.66 5.21
CA SER A 91 -7.87 13.13 5.30
C SER A 91 -6.51 13.76 4.96
N GLN A 92 -5.47 12.95 4.80
CA GLN A 92 -4.09 13.37 4.50
C GLN A 92 -3.65 12.90 3.11
N LEU A 93 -4.59 12.72 2.18
CA LEU A 93 -4.30 12.24 0.82
C LEU A 93 -3.20 13.07 0.14
N ASP A 94 -3.26 14.39 0.21
CA ASP A 94 -2.29 15.28 -0.44
C ASP A 94 -0.88 15.11 0.16
N GLU A 95 -0.78 14.95 1.48
CA GLU A 95 0.47 14.64 2.18
C GLU A 95 1.01 13.26 1.76
N ALA A 96 0.12 12.27 1.63
CA ALA A 96 0.48 10.92 1.21
C ALA A 96 1.03 10.92 -0.22
N MET A 97 0.42 11.67 -1.14
CA MET A 97 0.89 11.80 -2.52
C MET A 97 2.22 12.52 -2.58
N THR A 98 2.40 13.60 -1.81
CA THR A 98 3.70 14.28 -1.68
C THR A 98 4.77 13.31 -1.16
N ALA A 99 4.42 12.46 -0.20
CA ALA A 99 5.35 11.51 0.39
C ALA A 99 5.85 10.45 -0.60
N THR A 100 5.12 10.17 -1.69
CA THR A 100 5.58 9.26 -2.76
C THR A 100 6.84 9.77 -3.47
N GLY A 101 7.07 11.09 -3.48
CA GLY A 101 8.14 11.73 -4.24
C GLY A 101 7.89 11.80 -5.75
N ALA A 102 6.68 11.43 -6.22
CA ALA A 102 6.30 11.56 -7.61
C ALA A 102 6.19 13.05 -8.04
N PRO A 103 6.40 13.37 -9.33
CA PRO A 103 6.14 14.71 -9.85
C PRO A 103 4.69 15.16 -9.58
N PRO A 104 4.41 16.46 -9.35
CA PRO A 104 3.08 16.95 -8.98
C PRO A 104 1.95 16.48 -9.89
N ALA A 105 2.15 16.51 -11.23
CA ALA A 105 1.14 16.05 -12.18
C ALA A 105 0.79 14.56 -12.01
N ILE A 106 1.78 13.71 -11.70
CA ILE A 106 1.57 12.29 -11.43
C ILE A 106 0.90 12.09 -10.08
N ALA A 107 1.31 12.86 -9.06
CA ALA A 107 0.68 12.86 -7.74
C ALA A 107 -0.81 13.22 -7.80
N ASP A 108 -1.18 14.22 -8.58
CA ASP A 108 -2.57 14.64 -8.77
C ASP A 108 -3.39 13.56 -9.50
N GLU A 109 -2.83 12.93 -10.53
CA GLU A 109 -3.48 11.83 -11.25
C GLU A 109 -3.69 10.60 -10.36
N MET A 110 -2.70 10.28 -9.51
CA MET A 110 -2.82 9.22 -8.50
C MET A 110 -3.91 9.55 -7.48
N ALA A 111 -3.92 10.77 -6.94
CA ALA A 111 -4.95 11.21 -5.98
C ALA A 111 -6.35 11.06 -6.58
N LYS A 112 -6.54 11.50 -7.82
CA LYS A 112 -7.81 11.37 -8.54
C LYS A 112 -8.22 9.91 -8.69
N SER A 113 -7.30 9.04 -9.13
CA SER A 113 -7.56 7.61 -9.29
C SER A 113 -7.95 6.93 -7.98
N ILE A 114 -7.27 7.28 -6.88
CA ILE A 114 -7.56 6.77 -5.53
C ILE A 114 -8.95 7.22 -5.06
N LEU A 115 -9.33 8.47 -5.32
CA LEU A 115 -10.65 9.01 -4.95
C LEU A 115 -11.77 8.39 -5.78
N GLU A 116 -11.60 8.29 -7.10
CA GLU A 116 -12.58 7.62 -7.97
C GLU A 116 -12.78 6.16 -7.55
N PHE A 117 -11.68 5.48 -7.23
CA PHE A 117 -11.72 4.12 -6.72
C PHE A 117 -12.47 4.05 -5.38
N ARG A 118 -12.24 5.01 -4.48
CA ARG A 118 -12.93 5.08 -3.18
C ARG A 118 -14.43 5.25 -3.35
N ASP A 119 -14.84 6.18 -4.20
CA ASP A 119 -16.24 6.57 -4.35
C ASP A 119 -17.08 5.47 -5.03
N ARG A 120 -16.48 4.69 -5.95
CA ARG A 120 -17.12 3.51 -6.56
C ARG A 120 -17.44 2.41 -5.55
N GLN A 121 -16.77 2.38 -4.40
CA GLN A 121 -16.89 1.33 -3.39
C GLN A 121 -17.74 1.75 -2.18
N GLY A 122 -18.05 3.05 -2.06
CA GLY A 122 -18.98 3.60 -1.07
C GLY A 122 -20.44 3.67 -1.52
N SER A 123 -20.75 3.20 -2.74
CA SER A 123 -22.10 3.08 -3.33
C SER A 123 -22.62 1.66 -3.20
#